data_AF-A0A2V6Y2E3-F1
#
_entry.id   AF-A0A2V6Y2E3-F1
#
_cell.length_a   1.000
_cell.length_b   1.000
_cell.length_c   1.000
_cell.angle_alpha   90.00
_cell.angle_beta   90.00
_cell.angle_gamma   90.00
#
_symmetry.space_group_name_H-M   'P 1'
#
loop_
_entity.id
_entity.type
_entity.pdbx_description
1 polymer ?
#
loop_
_entity_poly.entity_id
_entity_poly.type
_entity_poly.pdbx_seq_one_letter_code
_entity_poly.pdbx_strand_id
1 'polypeptide(L)'
;MRSRLGLVLLAAALAGGCSQPSSDPLAERGRQVYLAQCTQCHNADPAQDGAVGPAVKGASRELLEARILRGSYPPGYKPKRPTNVMPPQPAVAPEIPALAAYLK
;
A
#
# COMPACT_ATOMS: atom_id res chain seq x y z
N MET A 1 -55.40 32.63 -24.84
CA MET A 1 -54.57 31.43 -25.09
C MET A 1 -53.12 31.78 -24.80
N ARG A 2 -52.47 31.00 -23.91
CA ARG A 2 -51.02 30.88 -23.67
C ARG A 2 -50.31 32.11 -23.08
N SER A 3 -49.56 32.06 -21.99
CA SER A 3 -49.34 31.03 -20.97
C SER A 3 -48.80 31.76 -19.75
N ARG A 4 -49.35 31.47 -18.57
CA ARG A 4 -48.80 31.84 -17.27
C ARG A 4 -47.63 30.90 -16.93
N LEU A 5 -46.84 31.30 -15.93
CA LEU A 5 -45.83 30.52 -15.20
C LEU A 5 -44.54 30.19 -16.00
N GLY A 6 -43.34 30.26 -15.44
CA GLY A 6 -43.01 30.30 -14.02
C GLY A 6 -41.56 30.75 -13.77
N LEU A 7 -41.44 31.49 -12.68
CA LEU A 7 -40.25 31.60 -11.86
C LEU A 7 -39.89 30.21 -11.33
N VAL A 8 -38.72 29.67 -11.65
CA VAL A 8 -38.09 28.58 -10.88
C VAL A 8 -36.59 28.86 -10.73
N LEU A 9 -36.26 29.37 -9.55
CA LEU A 9 -34.97 29.22 -8.88
C LEU A 9 -34.59 27.74 -8.79
N LEU A 10 -33.31 27.39 -8.91
CA LEU A 10 -32.56 26.41 -8.09
C LEU A 10 -31.12 26.35 -8.67
N ALA A 11 -30.16 27.13 -8.17
CA ALA A 11 -29.38 26.89 -6.95
C ALA A 11 -28.54 25.59 -6.98
N ALA A 12 -27.23 25.80 -7.13
CA ALA A 12 -26.12 25.06 -6.52
C ALA A 12 -26.20 23.52 -6.43
N ALA A 13 -25.46 22.83 -7.31
CA ALA A 13 -25.06 21.44 -7.11
C ALA A 13 -23.54 21.28 -7.36
N LEU A 14 -22.73 21.92 -6.51
CA LEU A 14 -21.27 21.77 -6.45
C LEU A 14 -20.85 21.65 -4.97
N ALA A 15 -21.24 20.56 -4.29
CA ALA A 15 -20.73 20.26 -2.95
C ALA A 15 -20.88 18.77 -2.56
N GLY A 16 -20.78 17.86 -3.53
CA GLY A 16 -20.73 16.42 -3.27
C GLY A 16 -19.29 15.91 -3.18
N GLY A 17 -18.42 16.60 -2.46
CA GLY A 17 -17.09 16.08 -2.15
C GLY A 17 -17.25 14.95 -1.14
N CYS A 18 -17.21 13.70 -1.60
CA CYS A 18 -17.05 12.56 -0.71
C CYS A 18 -15.78 12.80 0.10
N SER A 19 -15.93 13.10 1.40
CA SER A 19 -14.83 13.08 2.35
C SER A 19 -14.27 11.67 2.35
N GLN A 20 -13.28 11.39 1.50
CA GLN A 20 -12.52 10.17 1.62
C GLN A 20 -11.92 10.18 3.04
N PRO A 21 -12.00 9.07 3.79
CA PRO A 21 -11.25 8.96 5.02
C PRO A 21 -9.81 9.35 4.69
N SER A 22 -9.23 10.31 5.42
CA SER A 22 -7.85 10.71 5.20
C SER A 22 -6.98 9.48 5.45
N SER A 23 -6.58 8.80 4.37
CA SER A 23 -5.59 7.74 4.46
C SER A 23 -4.29 8.39 4.95
N ASP A 24 -3.60 7.71 5.86
CA ASP A 24 -2.27 8.13 6.30
C ASP A 24 -1.39 8.33 5.03
N PRO A 25 -0.92 9.55 4.74
CA PRO A 25 -0.14 9.82 3.53
C PRO A 25 1.09 8.93 3.41
N LEU A 26 1.67 8.52 4.54
CA LEU A 26 2.81 7.63 4.58
C LEU A 26 2.43 6.20 4.19
N ALA A 27 1.27 5.73 4.65
CA ALA A 27 0.73 4.43 4.25
C ALA A 27 0.32 4.42 2.77
N GLU A 28 -0.23 5.52 2.24
CA GLU A 28 -0.53 5.62 0.81
C GLU A 28 0.75 5.61 -0.03
N ARG A 29 1.80 6.32 0.40
CA ARG A 29 3.12 6.22 -0.24
C ARG A 29 3.63 4.77 -0.22
N GLY A 30 3.50 4.08 0.91
CA GLY A 30 3.88 2.68 1.05
C GLY A 30 3.12 1.77 0.10
N ARG A 31 1.81 2.00 -0.07
CA ARG A 31 0.96 1.29 -1.03
C ARG A 31 1.48 1.45 -2.46
N GLN A 32 1.79 2.68 -2.87
CA GLN A 32 2.32 2.96 -4.22
C GLN A 32 3.64 2.21 -4.47
N VAL A 33 4.57 2.27 -3.51
CA VAL A 33 5.85 1.56 -3.59
C VAL A 33 5.63 0.04 -3.64
N TYR A 34 4.75 -0.49 -2.79
CA TYR A 34 4.42 -1.92 -2.76
C TYR A 34 3.90 -2.42 -4.10
N LEU A 35 2.92 -1.70 -4.66
CA LEU A 35 2.34 -2.05 -5.96
C LEU A 35 3.36 -2.00 -7.08
N ALA A 36 4.26 -1.02 -7.09
CA ALA A 36 5.27 -0.87 -8.13
C ALA A 36 6.42 -1.89 -8.02
N GLN A 37 6.88 -2.20 -6.80
CA GLN A 37 8.16 -2.89 -6.58
C GLN A 37 8.03 -4.30 -5.99
N CYS A 38 6.91 -4.64 -5.37
CA CYS A 38 6.80 -5.89 -4.58
C CYS A 38 5.87 -6.93 -5.21
N THR A 39 4.90 -6.49 -6.00
CA THR A 39 3.82 -7.35 -6.53
C THR A 39 4.24 -8.31 -7.64
N GLN A 40 5.44 -8.16 -8.20
CA GLN A 40 5.97 -9.16 -9.14
C GLN A 40 6.19 -10.53 -8.47
N CYS A 41 6.43 -10.56 -7.15
CA CYS A 41 6.63 -11.80 -6.40
C CYS A 41 5.58 -11.99 -5.31
N HIS A 42 5.18 -10.93 -4.63
CA HIS A 42 4.15 -10.95 -3.59
C HIS A 42 2.77 -10.67 -4.17
N ASN A 43 1.72 -11.01 -3.44
CA ASN A 43 0.36 -10.75 -3.87
C ASN A 43 0.04 -9.24 -3.82
N ALA A 44 -0.86 -8.76 -4.68
CA ALA A 44 -1.35 -7.37 -4.61
C ALA A 44 -2.04 -7.08 -3.27
N ASP A 45 -2.74 -8.07 -2.70
CA ASP A 45 -3.16 -8.06 -1.31
C ASP A 45 -2.02 -8.59 -0.41
N PRO A 46 -1.38 -7.76 0.42
CA PRO A 46 -0.25 -8.19 1.24
C PRO A 46 -0.60 -9.24 2.31
N ALA A 47 -1.89 -9.45 2.60
CA ALA A 47 -2.34 -10.50 3.53
C ALA A 47 -2.35 -11.90 2.90
N GLN A 48 -2.20 -12.00 1.57
CA GLN A 48 -2.22 -13.25 0.85
C GLN A 48 -0.82 -13.62 0.33
N ASP A 49 -0.61 -14.93 0.18
CA ASP A 49 0.59 -15.43 -0.49
C ASP A 49 0.57 -15.05 -1.98
N GLY A 50 1.73 -14.64 -2.49
CA GLY A 50 1.96 -14.46 -3.91
C GLY A 50 2.43 -15.76 -4.57
N ALA A 51 2.63 -15.69 -5.89
CA ALA A 51 3.14 -16.83 -6.66
C ALA A 51 4.53 -17.26 -6.17
N VAL A 52 5.36 -16.31 -5.74
CA VAL A 52 6.75 -16.57 -5.29
C VAL A 52 6.92 -16.22 -3.82
N GLY A 53 6.61 -14.96 -3.46
CA GLY A 53 6.78 -14.42 -2.13
C GLY A 53 5.60 -14.75 -1.20
N PRO A 54 5.83 -14.92 0.12
CA PRO A 54 4.76 -15.14 1.09
C PRO A 54 3.96 -13.84 1.36
N ALA A 55 2.86 -13.95 2.09
CA ALA A 55 2.15 -12.82 2.67
C ALA A 55 3.08 -11.97 3.55
N VAL A 56 3.01 -10.65 3.43
CA VAL A 56 3.87 -9.67 4.13
C VAL A 56 3.12 -8.66 4.98
N LYS A 57 1.80 -8.75 5.07
CA LYS A 57 1.01 -8.00 6.06
C LYS A 57 1.55 -8.30 7.47
N GLY A 58 1.65 -7.26 8.29
CA GLY A 58 2.24 -7.26 9.62
C GLY A 58 3.77 -7.31 9.65
N ALA A 59 4.47 -7.16 8.51
CA ALA A 59 5.94 -7.15 8.51
C ALA A 59 6.49 -5.99 9.35
N SER A 60 7.34 -6.32 10.33
CA SER A 60 7.99 -5.30 11.16
C SER A 60 8.99 -4.49 10.34
N ARG A 61 9.26 -3.27 10.78
CA ARG A 61 10.30 -2.42 10.17
C ARG A 61 11.66 -3.14 10.14
N GLU A 62 12.03 -3.81 11.23
CA GLU A 62 13.28 -4.56 11.34
C GLU A 62 13.37 -5.69 10.30
N LEU A 63 12.27 -6.43 10.09
CA LEU A 63 12.19 -7.45 9.07
C LEU A 63 12.35 -6.86 7.66
N LEU A 64 11.69 -5.73 7.39
CA LEU A 64 11.81 -5.03 6.10
C LEU A 64 13.25 -4.58 5.86
N GLU A 65 13.91 -3.97 6.84
CA GLU A 65 15.32 -3.56 6.70
C GLU A 65 16.25 -4.76 6.47
N ALA A 66 16.08 -5.86 7.21
CA ALA A 66 16.88 -7.07 7.02
C ALA A 66 16.68 -7.68 5.62
N ARG A 67 15.42 -7.83 5.18
CA ARG A 67 15.13 -8.46 3.89
C ARG A 67 15.45 -7.57 2.70
N ILE A 68 15.05 -6.30 2.73
CA ILE A 68 15.20 -5.39 1.60
C ILE A 68 16.67 -4.97 1.46
N LEU A 69 17.39 -4.68 2.55
CA LEU A 69 18.76 -4.18 2.43
C LEU A 69 19.80 -5.28 2.34
N ARG A 70 19.59 -6.41 3.04
CA ARG A 70 20.63 -7.43 3.23
C ARG A 70 20.24 -8.81 2.70
N GLY A 71 18.97 -9.01 2.31
CA GLY A 71 18.47 -10.34 1.94
C GLY A 71 18.46 -11.34 3.11
N SER A 72 18.56 -10.86 4.35
CA SER A 72 18.68 -11.68 5.56
C SER A 72 17.48 -11.48 6.50
N TYR A 73 17.42 -12.25 7.58
CA TYR A 73 16.34 -12.18 8.56
C TYR A 73 16.85 -11.65 9.90
N PRO A 74 16.01 -10.96 10.70
CA PRO A 74 16.35 -10.61 12.08
C PRO A 74 16.60 -11.87 12.94
N PRO A 75 17.38 -11.75 14.04
CA PRO A 75 17.58 -12.86 14.98
C PRO A 75 16.25 -13.46 15.47
N GLY A 76 16.17 -14.79 15.47
CA GLY A 76 14.97 -15.52 15.92
C GLY A 76 13.79 -15.53 14.94
N TYR A 77 13.88 -14.84 13.80
CA TYR A 77 12.81 -14.88 12.79
C TYR A 77 12.87 -16.17 11.98
N LYS A 78 11.74 -16.88 11.91
CA LYS A 78 11.58 -18.07 11.07
C LYS A 78 11.02 -17.69 9.70
N PRO A 79 11.73 -17.94 8.59
CA PRO A 79 11.23 -17.70 7.23
C PRO A 79 9.91 -18.42 6.97
N LYS A 80 8.97 -17.74 6.31
CA LYS A 80 7.68 -18.33 5.92
C LYS A 80 7.82 -19.34 4.76
N ARG A 81 8.90 -19.23 3.98
CA ARG A 81 9.21 -20.12 2.84
C ARG A 81 10.69 -20.51 2.84
N PRO A 82 11.06 -21.72 2.39
CA PRO A 82 12.44 -22.20 2.38
C PRO A 82 13.21 -21.75 1.12
N THR A 83 12.99 -20.51 0.66
CA THR A 83 13.62 -19.98 -0.56
C THR A 83 14.38 -18.68 -0.27
N ASN A 84 15.42 -18.42 -1.06
CA ASN A 84 16.24 -17.19 -0.99
C ASN A 84 16.11 -16.34 -2.27
N VAL A 85 14.99 -16.48 -2.99
CA VAL A 85 14.80 -15.89 -4.33
C VAL A 85 14.69 -14.36 -4.29
N MET A 86 14.14 -13.78 -3.23
CA MET A 86 14.01 -12.32 -3.11
C MET A 86 15.41 -11.69 -2.94
N PRO A 87 15.94 -10.98 -3.95
CA PRO A 87 17.25 -10.35 -3.85
C PRO A 87 17.20 -9.09 -2.96
N PRO A 88 18.33 -8.63 -2.44
CA PRO A 88 18.43 -7.30 -1.84
C PRO A 88 18.02 -6.21 -2.84
N GLN A 89 17.27 -5.22 -2.37
CA GLN A 89 16.75 -4.07 -3.12
C GLN A 89 17.12 -2.76 -2.41
N PRO A 90 18.42 -2.43 -2.26
CA PRO A 90 18.87 -1.26 -1.49
C PRO A 90 18.35 0.08 -2.05
N ALA A 91 17.96 0.14 -3.32
CA ALA A 91 17.33 1.32 -3.91
C ALA A 91 15.98 1.68 -3.24
N VAL A 92 15.30 0.72 -2.61
CA VAL A 92 14.02 0.91 -1.90
C VAL A 92 14.24 1.37 -0.45
N ALA A 93 15.48 1.48 0.02
CA ALA A 93 15.80 1.85 1.40
C ALA A 93 15.07 3.11 1.92
N PRO A 94 14.98 4.22 1.15
CA PRO A 94 14.28 5.42 1.62
C PRO A 94 12.78 5.20 1.86
N GLU A 95 12.18 4.19 1.23
CA GLU A 95 10.74 3.91 1.26
C GLU A 95 10.35 2.92 2.37
N ILE A 96 11.31 2.33 3.07
CA ILE A 96 11.04 1.37 4.16
C ILE A 96 10.07 1.92 5.23
N PRO A 97 10.16 3.19 5.67
CA PRO A 97 9.19 3.75 6.61
C PRO A 97 7.76 3.73 6.06
N ALA A 98 7.60 4.03 4.77
CA ALA A 98 6.31 4.05 4.08
C ALA A 98 5.76 2.63 3.91
N LEU A 99 6.60 1.68 3.48
CA LEU A 99 6.24 0.26 3.40
C LEU A 99 5.82 -0.29 4.76
N ALA A 100 6.55 0.04 5.83
CA ALA A 100 6.17 -0.36 7.19
C ALA A 100 4.81 0.23 7.58
N ALA A 101 4.52 1.49 7.27
CA ALA A 101 3.22 2.10 7.54
C ALA A 101 2.07 1.40 6.79
N TYR A 102 2.27 1.07 5.52
CA TYR A 102 1.28 0.37 4.69
C TYR A 102 1.02 -1.08 5.14
N LEU A 103 2.09 -1.79 5.51
CA LEU A 103 2.04 -3.21 5.84
C LEU A 103 1.61 -3.49 7.30
N LYS A 104 1.45 -2.48 8.16
CA LYS A 104 0.93 -2.63 9.53
C LYS A 104 -0.35 -3.47 9.59
#